data_AF-A0A183L1S1-F1
#
_entry.id   AF-A0A183L1S1-F1
#
_cell.length_a   1.000
_cell.length_b   1.000
_cell.length_c   1.000
_cell.angle_alpha   90.00
_cell.angle_beta   90.00
_cell.angle_gamma   90.00
#
_symmetry.space_group_name_H-M   'P 1'
#
loop_
_entity.id
_entity.type
_entity.pdbx_description
1 polymer ?
#
loop_
_entity_poly.entity_id
_entity_poly.type
_entity_poly.pdbx_seq_one_letter_code
_entity_poly.pdbx_strand_id
1 'polypeptide(L)'
;MLPPKKIDDPNDKKPDDWVDEQFIDDPDDKEPDNWNQPKMITDMDAKKPDDWDDVMDGEWKPPLKDNPEYKGEWTPRRIDNPKYKGEWKPKQIDNPEYKHDPELYVLDDIGYVGFDLWQVDSGSIFDNILITDSPDFAKQEGERLWRKRYDAEVSKEQSSAKDDDKEEAGETKEQEELPSDSKPSDEPSGDHDEL
;
A
#
# COMPACT_ATOMS: atom_id res chain seq x y z
N MET A 1 -8.65 -22.15 19.96
CA MET A 1 -7.80 -22.45 18.79
C MET A 1 -6.59 -23.25 19.27
N LEU A 2 -6.11 -24.20 18.47
CA LEU A 2 -4.95 -25.02 18.80
C LEU A 2 -3.64 -24.25 18.53
N PRO A 3 -2.58 -24.47 19.31
CA PRO A 3 -1.26 -23.92 19.01
C PRO A 3 -0.71 -24.50 17.70
N PRO A 4 0.31 -23.89 17.07
CA PRO A 4 0.86 -24.41 15.82
C PRO A 4 1.43 -25.81 16.01
N LYS A 5 1.35 -26.65 14.97
CA LYS A 5 1.88 -28.02 15.00
C LYS A 5 3.40 -28.07 15.19
N LYS A 6 4.09 -27.06 14.68
CA LYS A 6 5.54 -26.92 14.75
C LYS A 6 5.91 -25.55 15.30
N ILE A 7 7.01 -25.52 16.04
CA ILE A 7 7.63 -24.31 16.57
C ILE A 7 9.10 -24.28 16.20
N ASP A 8 9.67 -23.09 16.20
CA ASP A 8 11.11 -22.89 16.10
C ASP A 8 11.81 -23.58 17.26
N ASP A 9 12.88 -24.35 16.99
CA ASP A 9 13.69 -24.97 18.02
C ASP A 9 14.41 -23.88 18.83
N PRO A 10 14.10 -23.70 20.13
CA PRO A 10 14.74 -22.68 20.96
C PRO A 10 16.22 -22.95 21.21
N ASN A 11 16.71 -24.17 20.93
CA ASN A 11 18.11 -24.54 21.09
C ASN A 11 18.89 -24.46 19.77
N ASP A 12 18.21 -24.38 18.63
CA ASP A 12 18.88 -24.23 17.34
C ASP A 12 19.35 -22.77 17.19
N LYS A 13 20.63 -22.59 16.92
CA LYS A 13 21.26 -21.28 16.78
C LYS A 13 21.88 -21.17 15.41
N LYS A 14 21.88 -19.95 14.88
CA LYS A 14 22.59 -19.62 13.65
C LYS A 14 24.05 -20.06 13.77
N PRO A 15 24.54 -20.95 12.88
CA PRO A 15 25.95 -21.33 12.86
C PRO A 15 26.83 -20.11 12.54
N ASP A 16 28.02 -20.04 13.13
CA ASP A 16 28.96 -18.93 12.88
C ASP A 16 29.40 -18.84 11.39
N ASP A 17 29.44 -19.99 10.71
CA ASP A 17 29.76 -20.10 9.27
C ASP A 17 28.56 -19.80 8.34
N TRP A 18 27.40 -19.39 8.90
CA TRP A 18 26.22 -19.06 8.12
C TRP A 18 26.18 -17.57 7.78
N VAL A 19 26.33 -17.25 6.50
CA VAL A 19 26.27 -15.88 6.02
C VAL A 19 24.88 -15.59 5.46
N ASP A 20 24.15 -14.72 6.13
CA ASP A 20 22.81 -14.21 5.75
C ASP A 20 22.87 -12.80 5.15
N GLU A 21 24.05 -12.19 5.10
CA GLU A 21 24.26 -10.95 4.36
C GLU A 21 24.35 -11.24 2.86
N GLN A 22 23.28 -10.87 2.14
CA GLN A 22 23.21 -11.04 0.68
C GLN A 22 24.27 -10.20 -0.05
N PHE A 23 24.59 -9.01 0.46
CA PHE A 23 25.53 -8.09 -0.17
C PHE A 23 26.65 -7.68 0.77
N ILE A 24 27.89 -7.75 0.28
CA ILE A 24 29.10 -7.29 0.97
C ILE A 24 29.69 -6.08 0.23
N ASP A 25 30.50 -5.31 0.93
CA ASP A 25 31.26 -4.22 0.33
C ASP A 25 32.31 -4.79 -0.63
N ASP A 26 32.45 -4.18 -1.79
CA ASP A 26 33.42 -4.57 -2.80
C ASP A 26 34.84 -4.29 -2.30
N PRO A 27 35.67 -5.32 -2.04
CA PRO A 27 37.03 -5.12 -1.57
C PRO A 27 37.96 -4.48 -2.61
N ASP A 28 37.56 -4.50 -3.89
CA ASP A 28 38.33 -3.93 -5.00
C ASP A 28 37.90 -2.49 -5.33
N ASP A 29 36.73 -2.04 -4.83
CA ASP A 29 36.33 -0.65 -4.94
C ASP A 29 37.10 0.18 -3.90
N LYS A 30 37.86 1.15 -4.37
CA LYS A 30 38.68 2.02 -3.54
C LYS A 30 38.21 3.45 -3.69
N GLU A 31 38.24 4.19 -2.60
CA GLU A 31 37.95 5.61 -2.60
C GLU A 31 38.84 6.32 -3.65
N PRO A 32 38.24 7.00 -4.65
CA PRO A 32 39.01 7.78 -5.59
C PRO A 32 39.67 8.96 -4.87
N ASP A 33 40.91 9.29 -5.23
CA ASP A 33 41.67 10.39 -4.61
C ASP A 33 40.93 11.75 -4.63
N ASN A 34 39.99 11.94 -5.58
CA ASN A 34 39.20 13.16 -5.73
C ASN A 34 37.83 13.12 -5.01
N TRP A 35 37.60 12.16 -4.11
CA TRP A 35 36.35 12.05 -3.37
C TRP A 35 36.39 12.78 -2.02
N ASN A 36 37.52 12.72 -1.32
CA ASN A 36 37.73 13.35 -0.02
C ASN A 36 38.01 14.86 -0.13
N GLN A 37 37.04 15.59 -0.64
CA GLN A 37 37.08 17.04 -0.72
C GLN A 37 36.51 17.67 0.56
N PRO A 38 36.96 18.84 0.99
CA PRO A 38 36.37 19.51 2.15
C PRO A 38 34.94 19.95 1.83
N LYS A 39 34.03 19.81 2.80
CA LYS A 39 32.62 20.23 2.67
C LYS A 39 32.47 21.72 2.38
N MET A 40 33.41 22.53 2.89
CA MET A 40 33.44 23.97 2.74
C MET A 40 34.75 24.40 2.10
N ILE A 41 34.67 25.22 1.05
CA ILE A 41 35.80 25.85 0.38
C ILE A 41 35.70 27.35 0.53
N THR A 42 36.83 28.04 0.50
CA THR A 42 36.86 29.49 0.51
C THR A 42 36.22 30.06 -0.75
N ASP A 43 35.31 31.02 -0.60
CA ASP A 43 34.70 31.69 -1.73
C ASP A 43 35.65 32.72 -2.35
N MET A 44 36.38 32.31 -3.40
CA MET A 44 37.35 33.18 -4.10
C MET A 44 36.68 34.35 -4.85
N ASP A 45 35.37 34.27 -5.11
CA ASP A 45 34.61 35.32 -5.78
C ASP A 45 34.07 36.37 -4.81
N ALA A 46 34.13 36.09 -3.50
CA ALA A 46 33.75 37.04 -2.48
C ALA A 46 34.73 38.22 -2.49
N LYS A 47 34.18 39.43 -2.58
CA LYS A 47 34.95 40.66 -2.48
C LYS A 47 34.81 41.23 -1.08
N LYS A 48 35.90 41.79 -0.58
CA LYS A 48 35.89 42.58 0.64
C LYS A 48 34.84 43.71 0.50
N PRO A 49 33.91 43.86 1.46
CA PRO A 49 32.93 44.94 1.43
C PRO A 49 33.62 46.32 1.43
N ASP A 50 33.04 47.28 0.72
CA ASP A 50 33.57 48.65 0.60
C ASP A 50 33.62 49.38 1.96
N ASP A 51 32.81 48.96 2.93
CA ASP A 51 32.70 49.55 4.27
C ASP A 51 33.54 48.82 5.35
N TRP A 52 34.46 47.93 4.96
CA TRP A 52 35.28 47.16 5.92
C TRP A 52 36.55 47.91 6.35
N ASP A 53 36.75 48.08 7.66
CA ASP A 53 37.92 48.75 8.24
C ASP A 53 38.88 47.72 8.87
N ASP A 54 40.06 47.51 8.28
CA ASP A 54 41.04 46.52 8.77
C ASP A 54 41.63 46.87 10.15
N VAL A 55 41.52 48.14 10.59
CA VAL A 55 42.04 48.59 11.91
C VAL A 55 41.03 48.29 13.02
N MET A 56 39.73 48.37 12.71
CA MET A 56 38.65 48.17 13.67
C MET A 56 38.07 46.75 13.64
N ASP A 57 37.93 46.16 12.44
CA ASP A 57 37.30 44.85 12.20
C ASP A 57 38.32 43.71 11.97
N GLY A 58 39.60 44.05 11.77
CA GLY A 58 40.70 43.11 11.52
C GLY A 58 40.86 42.71 10.05
N GLU A 59 41.83 41.84 9.75
CA GLU A 59 42.06 41.35 8.37
C GLU A 59 40.83 40.60 7.85
N TRP A 60 40.22 41.12 6.79
CA TRP A 60 39.09 40.46 6.13
C TRP A 60 39.47 39.07 5.62
N LYS A 61 38.65 38.08 5.96
CA LYS A 61 38.78 36.71 5.42
C LYS A 61 37.56 36.37 4.57
N PRO A 62 37.76 35.84 3.35
CA PRO A 62 36.66 35.40 2.50
C PRO A 62 35.77 34.36 3.21
N PRO A 63 34.44 34.44 3.05
CA PRO A 63 33.51 33.47 3.61
C PRO A 63 33.74 32.07 3.02
N LEU A 64 33.36 31.05 3.77
CA LEU A 64 33.32 29.68 3.28
C LEU A 64 32.01 29.46 2.52
N LYS A 65 32.08 28.83 1.34
CA LYS A 65 30.94 28.33 0.57
C LYS A 65 30.93 26.81 0.52
N ASP A 66 29.75 26.24 0.31
CA ASP A 66 29.61 24.81 0.08
C ASP A 66 30.42 24.39 -1.15
N ASN A 67 31.21 23.33 -1.00
CA ASN A 67 32.03 22.83 -2.08
C ASN A 67 31.18 22.02 -3.07
N PRO A 68 31.02 22.45 -4.33
CA PRO A 68 30.25 21.70 -5.32
C PRO A 68 30.88 20.34 -5.67
N GLU A 69 32.17 20.13 -5.36
CA GLU A 69 32.88 18.86 -5.57
C GLU A 69 32.77 17.92 -4.35
N TYR A 70 32.18 18.35 -3.24
CA TYR A 70 31.97 17.48 -2.07
C TYR A 70 30.88 16.45 -2.34
N LYS A 71 31.27 15.17 -2.40
CA LYS A 71 30.38 14.04 -2.72
C LYS A 71 29.88 13.28 -1.48
N GLY A 72 30.19 13.76 -0.28
CA GLY A 72 29.85 13.09 0.98
C GLY A 72 30.89 12.04 1.40
N GLU A 73 30.61 11.32 2.49
CA GLU A 73 31.46 10.21 2.92
C GLU A 73 31.41 9.09 1.88
N TRP A 74 32.58 8.64 1.42
CA TRP A 74 32.66 7.55 0.46
C TRP A 74 32.16 6.25 1.08
N THR A 75 31.34 5.51 0.35
CA THR A 75 30.96 4.14 0.69
C THR A 75 31.28 3.22 -0.49
N PRO A 76 31.88 2.05 -0.26
CA PRO A 76 32.18 1.09 -1.32
C PRO A 76 30.89 0.61 -1.98
N ARG A 77 30.97 0.23 -3.26
CA ARG A 77 29.87 -0.48 -3.94
C ARG A 77 29.57 -1.79 -3.21
N ARG A 78 28.30 -2.17 -3.19
CA ARG A 78 27.87 -3.45 -2.64
C ARG A 78 27.77 -4.50 -3.76
N ILE A 79 28.40 -5.65 -3.56
CA ILE A 79 28.40 -6.79 -4.48
C ILE A 79 27.69 -7.99 -3.85
N ASP A 80 27.16 -8.89 -4.68
CA ASP A 80 26.58 -10.14 -4.21
C ASP A 80 27.62 -10.97 -3.46
N ASN A 81 27.25 -11.42 -2.26
CA ASN A 81 28.13 -12.20 -1.41
C ASN A 81 28.15 -13.67 -1.88
N PRO A 82 29.27 -14.19 -2.41
CA PRO A 82 29.34 -15.58 -2.89
C PRO A 82 29.18 -16.62 -1.78
N LYS A 83 29.32 -16.22 -0.51
CA LYS A 83 29.12 -17.09 0.66
C LYS A 83 27.70 -17.02 1.22
N TYR A 84 26.82 -16.20 0.65
CA TYR A 84 25.43 -16.07 1.11
C TYR A 84 24.71 -17.41 1.04
N LYS A 85 24.18 -17.86 2.18
CA LYS A 85 23.44 -19.12 2.34
C LYS A 85 21.93 -18.91 2.48
N GLY A 86 21.46 -17.67 2.39
CA GLY A 86 20.07 -17.32 2.67
C GLY A 86 19.88 -16.77 4.08
N GLU A 87 18.72 -16.16 4.34
CA GLU A 87 18.29 -15.84 5.70
C GLU A 87 18.22 -17.11 6.53
N TRP A 88 18.95 -17.15 7.64
CA TRP A 88 18.91 -18.29 8.54
C TRP A 88 17.55 -18.35 9.24
N LYS A 89 16.97 -19.56 9.28
CA LYS A 89 15.76 -19.85 10.06
C LYS A 89 16.02 -21.07 10.95
N PRO A 90 15.59 -21.05 12.22
CA PRO A 90 15.74 -22.18 13.12
C PRO A 90 14.97 -23.40 12.59
N LYS A 91 15.49 -24.58 12.89
CA LYS A 91 14.80 -25.84 12.60
C LYS A 91 13.43 -25.85 13.25
N GLN A 92 12.46 -26.36 12.49
CA GLN A 92 11.10 -26.58 12.97
C GLN A 92 11.03 -27.90 13.73
N ILE A 93 10.66 -27.85 14.99
CA ILE A 93 10.39 -29.03 15.84
C ILE A 93 8.90 -29.16 16.11
N ASP A 94 8.46 -30.37 16.43
CA ASP A 94 7.06 -30.59 16.82
C ASP A 94 6.76 -29.86 18.13
N ASN A 95 5.62 -29.17 18.16
CA ASN A 95 5.23 -28.39 19.32
C ASN A 95 4.69 -29.31 20.42
N PRO A 96 5.33 -29.40 21.60
CA PRO A 96 4.85 -30.25 22.70
C PRO A 96 3.47 -29.81 23.23
N GLU A 97 3.11 -28.54 23.04
CA GLU A 97 1.80 -28.00 23.43
C GLU A 97 0.70 -28.29 22.39
N TYR A 98 1.07 -28.75 21.18
CA TYR A 98 0.09 -29.14 20.18
C TYR A 98 -0.58 -30.46 20.56
N LYS A 99 -1.88 -30.38 20.81
CA LYS A 99 -2.76 -31.53 21.01
C LYS A 99 -3.89 -31.45 20.00
N HIS A 100 -4.07 -32.54 19.24
CA HIS A 100 -5.18 -32.66 18.33
C HIS A 100 -6.47 -32.75 19.14
N ASP A 101 -7.41 -31.84 18.89
CA ASP A 101 -8.72 -31.82 19.51
C ASP A 101 -9.79 -32.05 18.44
N PRO A 102 -10.40 -33.26 18.38
CA PRO A 102 -11.47 -33.55 17.43
C PRO A 102 -12.78 -32.84 17.78
N GLU A 103 -12.96 -32.35 19.01
CA GLU A 103 -14.21 -31.74 19.48
C GLU A 103 -14.20 -30.21 19.35
N LEU A 104 -13.15 -29.62 18.78
CA LEU A 104 -13.00 -28.17 18.62
C LEU A 104 -14.17 -27.50 17.87
N TYR A 105 -14.87 -28.24 17.00
CA TYR A 105 -16.04 -27.75 16.26
C TYR A 105 -17.36 -27.90 17.03
N VAL A 106 -17.36 -28.66 18.12
CA VAL A 106 -18.53 -28.92 18.94
C VAL A 106 -18.75 -27.70 19.83
N LEU A 107 -19.87 -27.03 19.60
CA LEU A 107 -20.36 -25.98 20.47
C LEU A 107 -21.42 -26.59 21.40
N ASP A 108 -21.52 -26.07 22.62
CA ASP A 108 -22.66 -26.33 23.50
C ASP A 108 -23.97 -25.78 22.87
N ASP A 109 -25.09 -25.98 23.56
CA ASP A 109 -26.43 -25.64 23.07
C ASP A 109 -26.52 -24.21 22.47
N ILE A 110 -26.77 -24.15 21.16
CA ILE A 110 -26.99 -22.89 20.42
C ILE A 110 -28.47 -22.53 20.50
N GLY A 111 -28.81 -21.57 21.37
CA GLY A 111 -30.20 -21.15 21.61
C GLY A 111 -30.69 -19.93 20.82
N TYR A 112 -29.79 -19.13 20.25
CA TYR A 112 -30.12 -17.83 19.67
C TYR A 112 -29.33 -17.55 18.39
N VAL A 113 -29.96 -16.82 17.47
CA VAL A 113 -29.30 -16.18 16.32
C VAL A 113 -29.34 -14.68 16.55
N GLY A 114 -28.18 -14.04 16.54
CA GLY A 114 -28.04 -12.59 16.66
C GLY A 114 -27.34 -12.01 15.44
N PHE A 115 -27.75 -10.80 15.05
CA PHE A 115 -27.04 -9.98 14.06
C PHE A 115 -26.43 -8.79 14.80
N ASP A 116 -25.11 -8.76 14.90
CA ASP A 116 -24.36 -7.62 15.40
C ASP A 116 -23.45 -7.11 14.27
N LEU A 117 -23.74 -5.91 13.77
CA LEU A 117 -23.20 -5.39 12.52
C LEU A 117 -22.87 -3.91 12.66
N TRP A 118 -21.78 -3.49 12.03
CA TRP A 118 -21.48 -2.07 11.79
C TRP A 118 -21.75 -1.75 10.31
N GLN A 119 -22.53 -0.71 10.04
CA GLN A 119 -22.80 -0.24 8.68
C GLN A 119 -22.56 1.27 8.56
N VAL A 120 -21.97 1.69 7.44
CA VAL A 120 -21.86 3.10 7.06
C VAL A 120 -23.11 3.52 6.28
N ASP A 121 -23.44 2.75 5.23
CA ASP A 121 -24.64 2.95 4.42
C ASP A 121 -25.69 1.86 4.71
N SER A 122 -26.94 2.29 4.81
CA SER A 122 -28.09 1.39 4.97
C SER A 122 -28.52 0.76 3.64
N GLY A 123 -29.22 -0.37 3.69
CA GLY A 123 -29.82 -0.99 2.49
C GLY A 123 -29.64 -2.51 2.40
N SER A 124 -28.85 -3.12 3.28
CA SER A 124 -28.72 -4.58 3.34
C SER A 124 -30.00 -5.24 3.84
N ILE A 125 -30.47 -6.26 3.13
CA ILE A 125 -31.63 -7.07 3.49
C ILE A 125 -31.16 -8.49 3.76
N PHE A 126 -31.44 -9.00 4.96
CA PHE A 126 -31.19 -10.39 5.34
C PHE A 126 -32.52 -11.15 5.35
N ASP A 127 -32.56 -12.28 4.66
CA ASP A 127 -33.72 -13.19 4.63
C ASP A 127 -33.22 -14.64 4.49
N ASN A 128 -34.12 -15.61 4.66
CA ASN A 128 -33.88 -17.04 4.48
C ASN A 128 -32.83 -17.63 5.45
N ILE A 129 -32.89 -17.20 6.72
CA ILE A 129 -32.04 -17.72 7.79
C ILE A 129 -32.40 -19.20 8.06
N LEU A 130 -31.47 -20.10 7.80
CA LEU A 130 -31.63 -21.54 8.00
C LEU A 130 -30.51 -22.10 8.89
N ILE A 131 -30.88 -22.88 9.90
CA ILE A 131 -29.97 -23.66 10.73
C ILE A 131 -30.34 -25.13 10.57
N THR A 132 -29.39 -25.97 10.14
CA THR A 132 -29.60 -27.40 9.95
C THR A 132 -28.28 -28.16 10.09
N ASP A 133 -28.37 -29.44 10.41
CA ASP A 133 -27.28 -30.41 10.45
C ASP A 133 -27.09 -31.18 9.13
N SER A 134 -27.97 -30.94 8.14
CA SER A 134 -27.96 -31.63 6.85
C SER A 134 -27.51 -30.71 5.70
N PRO A 135 -26.33 -30.96 5.12
CA PRO A 135 -25.84 -30.21 3.96
C PRO A 135 -26.78 -30.33 2.74
N ASP A 136 -27.38 -31.50 2.55
CA ASP A 136 -28.29 -31.75 1.42
C ASP A 136 -29.58 -30.96 1.57
N PHE A 137 -30.12 -30.89 2.78
CA PHE A 137 -31.31 -30.08 3.07
C PHE A 137 -31.03 -28.59 2.90
N ALA A 138 -29.89 -28.10 3.41
CA ALA A 138 -29.46 -26.71 3.23
C ALA A 138 -29.36 -26.35 1.75
N LYS A 139 -28.77 -27.24 0.94
CA LYS A 139 -28.65 -27.04 -0.51
C LYS A 139 -30.02 -26.99 -1.20
N GLN A 140 -30.90 -27.94 -0.90
CA GLN A 140 -32.24 -27.98 -1.48
C GLN A 140 -33.02 -26.69 -1.17
N GLU A 141 -32.94 -26.21 0.06
CA GLU A 141 -33.65 -25.00 0.48
C GLU A 141 -33.05 -23.73 -0.16
N GLY A 142 -31.73 -23.67 -0.31
CA GLY A 142 -31.04 -22.61 -1.06
C GLY A 142 -31.44 -22.57 -2.54
N GLU A 143 -31.56 -23.73 -3.19
CA GLU A 143 -32.08 -23.84 -4.57
C GLU A 143 -33.56 -23.44 -4.66
N ARG A 144 -34.35 -23.74 -3.63
CA ARG A 144 -35.79 -23.45 -3.61
C ARG A 144 -36.09 -21.98 -3.38
N LEU A 145 -35.39 -21.34 -2.44
CA LEU A 145 -35.67 -19.98 -1.96
C LEU A 145 -34.79 -18.95 -2.66
N TRP A 146 -33.48 -18.99 -2.42
CA TRP A 146 -32.56 -17.95 -2.86
C TRP A 146 -32.32 -17.97 -4.36
N ARG A 147 -32.12 -19.16 -4.96
CA ARG A 147 -31.71 -19.27 -6.37
C ARG A 147 -32.71 -18.63 -7.34
N LYS A 148 -34.01 -18.83 -7.11
CA LYS A 148 -35.07 -18.24 -7.93
C LYS A 148 -35.04 -16.71 -7.91
N ARG A 149 -34.83 -16.14 -6.72
CA ARG A 149 -34.72 -14.70 -6.53
C ARG A 149 -33.45 -14.17 -7.21
N TYR A 150 -32.32 -14.83 -6.98
CA TYR A 150 -31.04 -14.47 -7.59
C TYR A 150 -31.12 -14.43 -9.13
N ASP A 151 -31.67 -15.49 -9.74
CA ASP A 151 -31.79 -15.56 -11.21
C ASP A 151 -32.69 -14.43 -11.76
N ALA A 152 -33.75 -14.06 -11.04
CA ALA A 152 -34.62 -12.94 -11.39
C ALA A 152 -33.94 -11.57 -11.21
N GLU A 153 -33.17 -11.37 -10.13
CA GLU A 153 -32.41 -10.15 -9.87
C GLU A 153 -31.35 -9.92 -10.96
N VAL A 154 -30.54 -10.93 -11.27
CA VAL A 154 -29.54 -10.88 -12.36
C VAL A 154 -30.20 -10.59 -13.70
N SER A 155 -31.35 -11.22 -13.99
CA SER A 155 -32.06 -10.98 -15.25
C SER A 155 -32.56 -9.54 -15.36
N LYS A 156 -33.05 -8.97 -14.25
CA LYS A 156 -33.54 -7.60 -14.21
C LYS A 156 -32.41 -6.59 -14.39
N GLU A 157 -31.28 -6.78 -13.72
CA GLU A 157 -30.09 -5.94 -13.88
C GLU A 157 -29.55 -5.97 -15.31
N GLN A 158 -29.53 -7.15 -15.94
CA GLN A 158 -29.13 -7.28 -17.34
C GLN A 158 -30.10 -6.62 -18.32
N SER A 159 -31.40 -6.58 -18.00
CA SER A 159 -32.36 -5.84 -18.82
C SER A 159 -32.23 -4.33 -18.64
N SER A 160 -32.07 -3.84 -17.40
CA SER A 160 -31.93 -2.40 -17.16
C SER A 160 -30.65 -1.85 -17.78
N ALA A 161 -29.52 -2.55 -17.65
CA ALA A 161 -28.27 -2.13 -18.30
C ALA A 161 -28.39 -2.04 -19.83
N LYS A 162 -29.16 -2.93 -20.46
CA LYS A 162 -29.40 -2.89 -21.92
C LYS A 162 -30.36 -1.79 -22.35
N ASP A 163 -31.25 -1.36 -21.46
CA ASP A 163 -32.16 -0.26 -21.72
C ASP A 163 -31.44 1.07 -21.50
N ASP A 164 -30.60 1.19 -20.46
CA ASP A 164 -29.70 2.33 -20.22
C ASP A 164 -28.72 2.52 -21.41
N ASP A 165 -28.08 1.45 -21.89
CA ASP A 165 -27.19 1.48 -23.07
C ASP A 165 -27.92 1.95 -24.35
N LYS A 166 -29.22 1.66 -24.48
CA LYS A 166 -30.03 2.08 -25.63
C LYS A 166 -30.51 3.51 -25.51
N GLU A 167 -30.84 3.96 -24.30
CA GLU A 167 -31.20 5.35 -24.03
C GLU A 167 -29.98 6.26 -24.25
N GLU A 168 -28.79 5.92 -23.73
CA GLU A 168 -27.56 6.67 -24.02
C GLU A 168 -27.23 6.68 -25.53
N ALA A 169 -27.39 5.55 -26.23
CA ALA A 169 -27.17 5.49 -27.68
C ALA A 169 -28.23 6.25 -28.49
N GLY A 170 -29.43 6.46 -27.94
CA GLY A 170 -30.50 7.27 -28.51
C GLY A 170 -30.24 8.76 -28.34
N GLU A 171 -29.90 9.19 -27.13
CA GLU A 171 -29.55 10.59 -26.81
C GLU A 171 -28.31 11.06 -27.57
N THR A 172 -27.30 10.19 -27.73
CA THR A 172 -26.08 10.53 -28.51
C THR A 172 -26.40 10.79 -29.99
N LYS A 173 -27.39 10.08 -30.56
CA LYS A 173 -27.83 10.29 -31.96
C LYS A 173 -28.72 11.53 -32.12
N GLU A 174 -29.52 11.86 -31.11
CA GLU A 174 -30.36 13.07 -31.12
C GLU A 174 -29.52 14.36 -30.96
N GLN A 175 -28.39 14.29 -30.25
CA GLN A 175 -27.44 15.41 -30.14
C GLN A 175 -26.61 15.67 -31.41
N GLU A 176 -26.37 14.66 -32.26
CA GLU A 176 -25.65 14.84 -33.54
C GLU A 176 -26.51 15.48 -34.66
N GLU A 177 -27.83 15.52 -34.53
CA GLU A 177 -28.75 16.07 -35.57
C GLU A 177 -29.16 17.55 -35.34
N LEU A 178 -28.66 18.23 -34.30
CA LEU A 178 -28.92 19.65 -34.07
C LEU A 178 -27.99 20.54 -34.92
N PRO A 179 -28.50 21.37 -35.87
CA PRO A 179 -27.65 22.23 -36.69
C PRO A 179 -27.04 23.37 -35.85
N SER A 180 -25.71 23.42 -35.83
CA SER A 180 -24.91 24.42 -35.13
C SER A 180 -25.02 25.79 -35.80
N ASP A 181 -25.95 26.63 -35.38
CA ASP A 181 -25.89 28.05 -35.73
C ASP A 181 -26.54 28.93 -34.66
N SER A 182 -25.72 29.45 -33.74
CA SER A 182 -25.88 30.76 -33.11
C SER A 182 -24.63 31.15 -32.32
N LYS A 183 -24.03 32.28 -32.73
CA LYS A 183 -22.85 32.95 -32.16
C LYS A 183 -23.01 33.35 -30.67
N PRO A 184 -21.89 33.55 -29.95
CA PRO A 184 -21.89 34.04 -28.57
C PRO A 184 -22.11 35.56 -28.54
N SER A 185 -22.88 36.04 -27.56
CA SER A 185 -22.98 37.46 -27.21
C SER A 185 -22.48 37.69 -25.79
N ASP A 186 -21.73 38.77 -25.65
CA ASP A 186 -20.88 39.22 -24.54
C ASP A 186 -21.50 39.26 -23.12
N GLU A 187 -20.59 39.06 -22.15
CA GLU A 187 -20.57 39.34 -20.70
C GLU A 187 -21.09 40.75 -20.27
N PRO A 188 -21.05 41.17 -18.97
CA PRO A 188 -20.96 40.48 -17.66
C PRO A 188 -21.95 41.06 -16.60
N SER A 189 -21.78 40.58 -15.35
CA SER A 189 -21.99 41.28 -14.06
C SER A 189 -23.27 40.99 -13.28
N GLY A 190 -23.10 40.76 -11.97
CA GLY A 190 -24.21 40.70 -11.02
C GLY A 190 -23.92 39.90 -9.75
N ASP A 191 -23.06 40.43 -8.90
CA ASP A 191 -22.97 40.20 -7.46
C ASP A 191 -24.36 40.00 -6.82
N HIS A 192 -24.60 38.93 -6.03
CA HIS A 192 -25.17 39.09 -4.69
C HIS A 192 -25.15 37.82 -3.82
N ASP A 193 -24.92 38.15 -2.55
CA ASP A 193 -24.87 37.43 -1.28
C ASP A 193 -26.16 36.68 -0.86
N GLU A 194 -26.05 36.00 0.29
CA GLU A 194 -27.11 35.48 1.18
C GLU A 194 -27.68 34.05 0.94
N LEU A 195 -27.15 33.05 1.67
CA LEU A 195 -27.66 32.48 2.95
C LEU A 195 -27.18 31.04 3.20
#